data_AF-A0A969GG14-F1
#
_entry.id   AF-A0A969GG14-F1
#
_cell.length_a   1.000
_cell.length_b   1.000
_cell.length_c   1.000
_cell.angle_alpha   90.00
_cell.angle_beta   90.00
_cell.angle_gamma   90.00
#
_symmetry.space_group_name_H-M   'P 1'
#
loop_
_entity.id
_entity.type
_entity.pdbx_description
1 polymer ?
#
loop_
_entity_poly.entity_id
_entity_poly.type
_entity_poly.pdbx_seq_one_letter_code
_entity_poly.pdbx_strand_id
1 'polypeptide(L)'
;MLIDHIAVISAQAIPADKKLRQMIRGYLSALAENADLTAVLLFEHRSLDKKTHTRHVPQRDKFEALWRDVLNEGIRTKTFELKDTALSVRALMGVMNWTLTWYQPNGEKSIEQIADDYSDFMLKGMLK
;
A
#
# COMPACT_ATOMS: atom_id res chain seq x y z
N MET A 1 -12.32 -6.59 -6.02
CA MET A 1 -11.72 -6.60 -4.66
C MET A 1 -10.52 -5.63 -4.64
N LEU A 2 -10.03 -5.22 -3.47
CA LEU A 2 -8.92 -4.25 -3.35
C LEU A 2 -7.68 -4.64 -4.18
N ILE A 3 -7.33 -5.93 -4.17
CA ILE A 3 -6.23 -6.47 -4.98
C ILE A 3 -6.43 -6.23 -6.48
N ASP A 4 -7.65 -6.38 -7.01
CA ASP A 4 -7.95 -6.19 -8.43
C ASP A 4 -7.80 -4.71 -8.82
N HIS A 5 -8.27 -3.80 -7.95
CA HIS A 5 -8.14 -2.37 -8.16
C HIS A 5 -6.66 -1.94 -8.22
N ILE A 6 -5.86 -2.41 -7.26
CA ILE A 6 -4.42 -2.13 -7.23
C ILE A 6 -3.69 -2.79 -8.42
N ALA A 7 -4.10 -3.99 -8.84
CA ALA A 7 -3.54 -4.66 -10.00
C ALA A 7 -3.77 -3.86 -11.29
N VAL A 8 -4.98 -3.32 -11.49
CA VAL A 8 -5.31 -2.45 -12.64
C VAL A 8 -4.40 -1.22 -12.67
N ILE A 9 -4.14 -0.58 -11.52
CA ILE A 9 -3.25 0.57 -11.43
C ILE A 9 -1.80 0.18 -11.76
N SER A 10 -1.31 -0.92 -11.18
CA SER A 10 0.08 -1.37 -11.38
C SER A 10 0.38 -1.70 -12.85
N ALA A 11 -0.62 -2.14 -13.61
CA ALA A 11 -0.50 -2.52 -15.01
C ALA A 11 -0.56 -1.33 -16.00
N GLN A 12 -0.83 -0.10 -15.54
CA GLN A 12 -0.94 1.06 -16.43
C GLN A 12 0.38 1.37 -17.14
N ALA A 13 0.33 1.92 -18.36
CA ALA A 13 1.52 2.34 -19.10
C ALA A 13 1.97 3.76 -18.72
N ILE A 14 2.21 4.02 -17.43
CA ILE A 14 2.66 5.30 -16.89
C ILE A 14 3.94 5.14 -16.04
N PRO A 15 4.69 6.22 -15.76
CA PRO A 15 5.90 6.14 -14.93
C PRO A 15 5.66 5.54 -13.54
N ALA A 16 6.68 4.85 -13.00
CA ALA A 16 6.59 4.10 -11.74
C ALA A 16 6.24 4.99 -10.52
N ASP A 17 6.71 6.24 -10.48
CA ASP A 17 6.34 7.22 -9.45
C ASP A 17 4.84 7.54 -9.48
N LYS A 18 4.26 7.65 -10.68
CA LYS A 18 2.82 7.88 -10.87
C LYS A 18 2.00 6.66 -10.50
N LYS A 19 2.45 5.46 -10.87
CA LYS A 19 1.83 4.20 -10.44
C LYS A 19 1.80 4.12 -8.92
N LEU A 20 2.95 4.32 -8.27
CA LEU A 20 3.07 4.21 -6.82
C LEU A 20 2.12 5.19 -6.12
N ARG A 21 2.08 6.46 -6.55
CA ARG A 21 1.15 7.46 -6.01
C ARG A 21 -0.32 7.04 -6.17
N GLN A 22 -0.71 6.55 -7.35
CA GLN A 22 -2.08 6.08 -7.56
C GLN A 22 -2.41 4.85 -6.70
N MET A 23 -1.47 3.92 -6.54
CA MET A 23 -1.66 2.74 -5.69
C MET A 23 -1.84 3.13 -4.22
N ILE A 24 -1.04 4.08 -3.71
CA ILE A 24 -1.15 4.58 -2.32
C ILE A 24 -2.53 5.21 -2.10
N ARG A 25 -2.98 6.09 -3.01
CA ARG A 25 -4.33 6.68 -2.95
C ARG A 25 -5.42 5.62 -2.98
N GLY A 26 -5.40 4.73 -3.97
CA GLY A 26 -6.42 3.68 -4.13
C GLY A 26 -6.46 2.73 -2.93
N TYR A 27 -5.31 2.45 -2.32
CA TYR A 27 -5.24 1.64 -1.11
C TYR A 27 -5.88 2.36 0.07
N LEU A 28 -5.42 3.57 0.39
CA LEU A 28 -5.89 4.30 1.57
C LEU A 28 -7.36 4.69 1.47
N SER A 29 -7.85 5.13 0.32
CA SER A 29 -9.28 5.43 0.12
C SER A 29 -10.14 4.19 0.37
N ALA A 30 -9.74 3.02 -0.16
CA ALA A 30 -10.47 1.78 0.07
C ALA A 30 -10.46 1.33 1.55
N LEU A 31 -9.36 1.58 2.27
CA LEU A 31 -9.27 1.32 3.70
C LEU A 31 -10.18 2.27 4.51
N ALA A 32 -10.25 3.55 4.14
CA ALA A 32 -11.10 4.53 4.80
C ALA A 32 -12.60 4.29 4.57
N GLU A 33 -13.00 3.87 3.36
CA GLU A 33 -14.39 3.51 3.05
C GLU A 33 -14.90 2.32 3.87
N ASN A 34 -14.01 1.48 4.39
CA ASN A 34 -14.33 0.27 5.15
C ASN A 34 -13.65 0.25 6.53
N ALA A 35 -13.46 1.41 7.17
CA ALA A 35 -12.60 1.55 8.35
C ALA A 35 -12.94 0.56 9.49
N ASP A 36 -14.22 0.37 9.81
CA ASP A 36 -14.68 -0.52 10.88
C ASP A 36 -14.37 -2.01 10.59
N LEU A 37 -14.61 -2.46 9.36
CA LEU A 37 -14.37 -3.83 8.91
C LEU A 37 -12.87 -4.11 8.73
N THR A 38 -12.13 -3.11 8.29
CA THR A 38 -10.70 -3.21 7.98
C THR A 38 -9.86 -3.22 9.25
N ALA A 39 -10.19 -2.39 10.24
CA ALA A 39 -9.50 -2.40 11.53
C ALA A 39 -9.65 -3.78 12.21
N VAL A 40 -10.87 -4.31 12.29
CA VAL A 40 -11.11 -5.65 12.84
C VAL A 40 -10.32 -6.71 12.07
N LEU A 41 -10.36 -6.71 10.73
CA LEU A 41 -9.63 -7.71 9.94
C LEU A 41 -8.11 -7.62 10.13
N LEU A 42 -7.54 -6.41 10.21
CA LEU A 42 -6.09 -6.20 10.34
C LEU A 42 -5.58 -6.60 11.73
N PHE A 43 -6.37 -6.35 12.78
CA PHE A 43 -6.03 -6.71 14.16
C PHE A 43 -6.33 -8.17 14.49
N GLU A 44 -7.45 -8.72 14.00
CA GLU A 44 -7.81 -10.14 14.13
C GLU A 44 -6.86 -11.05 13.34
N HIS A 45 -6.20 -10.56 12.28
CA HIS A 45 -5.27 -11.40 11.50
C HIS A 45 -4.08 -11.93 12.31
N ARG A 46 -3.72 -11.27 13.42
CA ARG A 46 -2.74 -11.78 14.40
C ARG A 46 -3.33 -12.88 15.30
N SER A 47 -4.64 -12.96 15.40
CA SER A 47 -5.44 -13.88 16.23
C SER A 47 -6.06 -15.04 15.45
N LEU A 48 -6.00 -15.04 14.10
CA LEU A 48 -6.62 -16.06 13.25
C LEU A 48 -5.96 -17.44 13.40
N ASP A 49 -6.79 -18.45 13.67
CA ASP A 49 -6.44 -19.87 13.78
C ASP A 49 -5.64 -20.39 12.57
N LYS A 50 -4.74 -21.35 12.81
CA LYS A 50 -3.72 -21.85 11.85
C LYS A 50 -4.31 -22.30 10.50
N LYS A 51 -5.58 -22.75 10.46
CA LYS A 51 -6.26 -23.18 9.23
C LYS A 51 -6.65 -22.03 8.31
N THR A 52 -6.99 -20.88 8.86
CA THR A 52 -7.37 -19.67 8.09
C THR A 52 -6.12 -18.98 7.55
N HIS A 53 -5.01 -19.06 8.29
CA HIS A 53 -3.69 -18.54 7.90
C HIS A 53 -3.20 -19.06 6.54
N THR A 54 -3.36 -20.35 6.23
CA THR A 54 -2.86 -20.97 4.99
C THR A 54 -3.55 -20.46 3.72
N ARG A 55 -4.80 -19.98 3.82
CA ARG A 55 -5.57 -19.47 2.68
C ARG A 55 -5.35 -17.98 2.44
N HIS A 56 -5.01 -17.20 3.49
CA HIS A 56 -4.79 -15.76 3.39
C HIS A 56 -3.36 -15.38 2.99
N VAL A 57 -2.34 -16.17 3.36
CA VAL A 57 -0.93 -15.92 2.99
C VAL A 57 -0.75 -15.79 1.46
N PRO A 58 -1.29 -16.69 0.61
CA PRO A 58 -1.11 -16.58 -0.84
C PRO A 58 -1.74 -15.32 -1.45
N GLN A 59 -2.83 -14.79 -0.87
CA GLN A 59 -3.44 -13.55 -1.35
C GLN A 59 -2.65 -12.33 -0.90
N ARG A 60 -2.12 -12.33 0.33
CA ARG A 60 -1.23 -11.28 0.82
C ARG A 60 0.05 -11.22 0.00
N ASP A 61 0.67 -12.37 -0.27
CA ASP A 61 1.93 -12.41 -1.03
C ASP A 61 1.72 -11.92 -2.48
N LYS A 62 0.58 -12.26 -3.11
CA LYS A 62 0.19 -11.69 -4.42
C LYS A 62 -0.03 -10.19 -4.34
N PHE A 63 -0.67 -9.70 -3.29
CA PHE A 63 -0.89 -8.28 -3.09
C PHE A 63 0.44 -7.53 -2.93
N GLU A 64 1.31 -8.00 -2.04
CA GLU A 64 2.66 -7.42 -1.84
C GLU A 64 3.52 -7.47 -3.11
N ALA A 65 3.35 -8.49 -3.95
CA ALA A 65 4.06 -8.60 -5.22
C ALA A 65 3.77 -7.42 -6.15
N LEU A 66 2.51 -6.95 -6.23
CA LEU A 66 2.14 -5.80 -7.08
C LEU A 66 2.95 -4.53 -6.71
N TRP A 67 3.14 -4.28 -5.42
CA TRP A 67 3.93 -3.14 -4.94
C TRP A 67 5.42 -3.32 -5.22
N ARG A 68 5.92 -4.53 -5.01
CA ARG A 68 7.31 -4.87 -5.29
C ARG A 68 7.64 -4.72 -6.77
N ASP A 69 6.72 -5.10 -7.64
CA ASP A 69 6.90 -5.01 -9.09
C ASP A 69 6.99 -3.57 -9.55
N VAL A 70 6.14 -2.67 -9.04
CA VAL A 70 6.20 -1.23 -9.35
C VAL A 70 7.49 -0.58 -8.82
N LEU A 71 7.94 -0.94 -7.62
CA LEU A 71 9.22 -0.44 -7.10
C LEU A 71 10.41 -0.96 -7.93
N ASN A 72 10.42 -2.24 -8.30
CA ASN A 72 11.45 -2.83 -9.16
C ASN A 72 11.44 -2.21 -10.57
N GLU A 73 10.27 -1.89 -11.12
CA GLU A 73 10.15 -1.15 -12.37
C GLU A 73 10.80 0.24 -12.26
N GLY A 74 10.55 0.96 -11.16
CA GLY A 74 11.17 2.24 -10.89
C GLY A 74 12.70 2.16 -10.75
N ILE A 75 13.22 1.11 -10.10
CA ILE A 75 14.68 0.87 -10.04
C ILE A 75 15.25 0.62 -11.44
N ARG A 76 14.60 -0.25 -12.24
CA ARG A 76 15.04 -0.58 -13.61
C ARG A 76 15.03 0.63 -14.54
N THR A 77 14.05 1.51 -14.39
CA THR A 77 13.93 2.78 -15.15
C THR A 77 14.77 3.92 -14.56
N LYS A 78 15.51 3.67 -13.47
CA LYS A 78 16.30 4.66 -12.72
C LYS A 78 15.46 5.82 -12.16
N THR A 79 14.16 5.59 -11.97
CA THR A 79 13.24 6.51 -11.28
C THR A 79 13.44 6.45 -9.76
N PHE A 80 13.78 5.26 -9.22
CA PHE A 80 14.01 5.04 -7.79
C PHE A 80 15.43 4.54 -7.52
N GLU A 81 15.98 4.92 -6.36
CA GLU A 81 17.20 4.37 -5.79
C GLU A 81 16.89 3.72 -4.44
N LEU A 82 16.72 2.40 -4.45
CA LEU A 82 16.36 1.59 -3.27
C LEU A 82 17.38 0.48 -3.05
N LYS A 83 17.84 0.31 -1.81
CA LYS A 83 18.77 -0.78 -1.43
C LYS A 83 18.06 -2.12 -1.22
N ASP A 84 16.85 -2.09 -0.65
CA ASP A 84 16.04 -3.27 -0.36
C ASP A 84 14.57 -2.99 -0.67
N THR A 85 14.11 -3.49 -1.82
CA THR A 85 12.70 -3.36 -2.25
C THR A 85 11.76 -4.05 -1.26
N ALA A 86 12.15 -5.20 -0.70
CA ALA A 86 11.27 -5.97 0.18
C ALA A 86 11.02 -5.22 1.50
N LEU A 87 12.08 -4.67 2.09
CA LEU A 87 11.96 -3.82 3.27
C LEU A 87 11.15 -2.55 2.99
N SER A 88 11.35 -1.94 1.82
CA SER A 88 10.63 -0.73 1.41
C SER A 88 9.12 -0.98 1.28
N VAL A 89 8.71 -2.10 0.68
CA VAL A 89 7.28 -2.49 0.63
C VAL A 89 6.73 -2.71 2.03
N ARG A 90 7.45 -3.40 2.91
CA ARG A 90 7.00 -3.63 4.30
C ARG A 90 6.84 -2.32 5.07
N ALA A 91 7.77 -1.39 4.92
CA ALA A 91 7.70 -0.07 5.55
C ALA A 91 6.49 0.73 5.04
N LEU A 92 6.29 0.77 3.71
CA LEU A 92 5.15 1.42 3.07
C LEU A 92 3.82 0.85 3.57
N MET A 93 3.69 -0.47 3.57
CA MET A 93 2.51 -1.17 4.10
C MET A 93 2.28 -0.85 5.57
N GLY A 94 3.34 -0.84 6.39
CA GLY A 94 3.25 -0.51 7.81
C GLY A 94 2.69 0.89 8.05
N VAL A 95 3.18 1.89 7.33
CA VAL A 95 2.71 3.28 7.42
C VAL A 95 1.24 3.42 7.00
N MET A 96 0.86 2.82 5.86
CA MET A 96 -0.53 2.88 5.39
C MET A 96 -1.48 2.16 6.34
N ASN A 97 -1.11 0.98 6.81
CA ASN A 97 -1.92 0.20 7.75
C ASN A 97 -2.08 0.89 9.11
N TRP A 98 -1.02 1.52 9.63
CA TRP A 98 -1.08 2.26 10.88
C TRP A 98 -2.03 3.46 10.81
N THR A 99 -2.27 4.00 9.61
CA THR A 99 -3.22 5.13 9.42
C THR A 99 -4.63 4.78 9.88
N LEU A 100 -5.03 3.52 9.79
CA LEU A 100 -6.34 3.05 10.25
C LEU A 100 -6.56 3.18 11.76
N THR A 101 -5.50 3.30 12.56
CA THR A 101 -5.63 3.31 14.03
C THR A 101 -5.99 4.68 14.58
N TRP A 102 -5.82 5.72 13.78
CA TRP A 102 -6.00 7.11 14.22
C TRP A 102 -6.74 7.99 13.21
N TYR A 103 -6.85 7.59 11.93
CA TYR A 103 -7.54 8.38 10.92
C TYR A 103 -9.02 8.57 11.28
N GLN A 104 -9.49 9.81 11.12
CA GLN A 104 -10.88 10.18 11.30
C GLN A 104 -11.37 10.91 10.04
N PRO A 105 -12.48 10.48 9.40
CA PRO A 105 -12.99 11.12 8.18
C PRO A 105 -13.31 12.62 8.33
N ASN A 106 -13.72 13.05 9.53
CA ASN A 106 -14.04 14.44 9.85
C ASN A 106 -12.85 15.19 10.51
N GLY A 107 -11.64 14.65 10.39
CA GLY A 107 -10.42 15.27 10.92
C GLY A 107 -9.87 16.40 10.05
N GLU A 108 -8.68 16.89 10.40
CA GLU A 108 -8.03 18.01 9.71
C GLU A 108 -7.61 17.71 8.26
N LYS A 109 -7.36 16.43 7.95
CA LYS A 109 -6.94 15.97 6.63
C LYS A 109 -7.84 14.85 6.13
N SER A 110 -8.19 14.91 4.85
CA SER A 110 -8.83 13.79 4.16
C SER A 110 -7.84 12.65 3.92
N ILE A 111 -8.34 11.45 3.69
CA ILE A 111 -7.51 10.28 3.39
C ILE A 111 -6.68 10.47 2.12
N GLU A 112 -7.20 11.19 1.12
CA GLU A 112 -6.50 11.53 -0.11
C GLU A 112 -5.32 12.47 0.14
N GLN A 113 -5.50 13.46 1.03
CA GLN A 113 -4.41 14.36 1.43
C GLN A 113 -3.32 13.61 2.17
N ILE A 114 -3.68 12.68 3.07
CA ILE A 114 -2.71 11.81 3.75
C ILE A 114 -1.98 10.91 2.74
N ALA A 115 -2.70 10.35 1.78
CA ALA A 115 -2.12 9.52 0.72
C ALA A 115 -1.13 10.29 -0.16
N ASP A 116 -1.42 11.56 -0.44
CA ASP A 116 -0.52 12.45 -1.15
C ASP A 116 0.74 12.77 -0.35
N ASP A 117 0.59 13.10 0.92
CA ASP A 117 1.72 13.37 1.81
C ASP A 117 2.64 12.15 1.94
N TYR A 118 2.08 10.94 2.09
CA TYR A 118 2.86 9.71 2.10
C TYR A 118 3.53 9.43 0.77
N SER A 119 2.84 9.67 -0.34
CA SER A 119 3.43 9.52 -1.67
C SER A 119 4.64 10.45 -1.82
N ASP A 120 4.51 11.71 -1.42
CA ASP A 120 5.59 12.68 -1.48
C ASP A 120 6.75 12.34 -0.55
N PHE A 121 6.45 11.90 0.68
CA PHE A 121 7.46 11.46 1.64
C PHE A 121 8.25 10.26 1.12
N MET A 122 7.54 9.23 0.64
CA MET A 122 8.15 8.01 0.12
C MET A 122 8.94 8.28 -1.14
N LEU A 123 8.37 9.02 -2.10
CA LEU A 123 9.07 9.37 -3.33
C LEU A 123 10.33 10.20 -3.01
N LYS A 124 10.25 11.23 -2.15
CA LYS A 124 11.46 12.00 -1.76
C LYS A 124 12.54 11.15 -1.11
N GLY A 125 12.17 10.13 -0.32
CA GLY A 125 13.13 9.18 0.26
C GLY A 125 13.68 8.13 -0.71
N MET A 126 13.09 8.01 -1.90
CA MET A 126 13.44 7.04 -2.94
C MET A 126 14.01 7.69 -4.21
N LEU A 127 13.89 9.01 -4.35
CA LEU A 127 14.37 9.76 -5.49
C LEU A 127 15.90 9.86 -5.43
N LYS A 128 16.50 9.71 -6.59
CA LYS A 128 17.93 9.91 -6.81
C LYS A 128 18.30 11.38 -6.82
#